data_AF-A0A1S4BJ66-F1
#
_entry.id   AF-A0A1S4BJ66-F1
#
_cell.length_a   1.000
_cell.length_b   1.000
_cell.length_c   1.000
_cell.angle_alpha   90.00
_cell.angle_beta   90.00
_cell.angle_gamma   90.00
#
_symmetry.space_group_name_H-M   'P 1'
#
loop_
_entity.id
_entity.type
_entity.pdbx_description
1 polymer ?
#
loop_
_entity_poly.entity_id
_entity_poly.type
_entity_poly.pdbx_seq_one_letter_code
_entity_poly.pdbx_strand_id
1 'polypeptide(L)'
;MVSGTLFHCRKNSWPPEEYISKSTLQLFDFDSAAPPSQAWRRKLNSHASKLKEFSVTFTEAIKMVRLGIRLWSYVREEASYGRKAPIDPFTRERCKPSASQGVPLGGMGSGSISRGFRGEFKHFQILPGTCETSPIMANQFSIFISRDGGNKKYASVLSPGEHEGLGKVSDHGISSWGWNLSGQHSTYHALFPRAWTVYDGEPDPELKVSCRQISPFIPHDYRESSLPTSVFVYTVCIL
;
A
#
# COMPACT_ATOMS: atom_id res chain seq x y z
N MET A 1 -21.65 -1.85 39.81
CA MET A 1 -20.19 -1.94 39.66
C MET A 1 -19.86 -3.06 38.68
N VAL A 2 -19.58 -2.74 37.41
CA VAL A 2 -18.85 -3.63 36.50
C VAL A 2 -17.89 -2.72 35.73
N SER A 3 -16.69 -2.56 36.29
CA SER A 3 -15.59 -1.86 35.64
C SER A 3 -15.01 -2.82 34.60
N GLY A 4 -15.45 -2.69 33.35
CA GLY A 4 -14.86 -3.41 32.22
C GLY A 4 -13.61 -2.68 31.78
N THR A 5 -12.46 -3.06 32.33
CA THR A 5 -11.15 -2.65 31.84
C THR A 5 -10.93 -3.22 30.44
N LEU A 6 -11.31 -2.45 29.41
CA LEU A 6 -10.89 -2.63 28.03
C LEU A 6 -9.39 -2.30 27.91
N PHE A 7 -8.54 -3.09 28.57
CA PHE A 7 -7.12 -3.12 28.22
C PHE A 7 -7.02 -3.80 26.86
N HIS A 8 -6.92 -3.00 25.81
CA HIS A 8 -6.30 -3.44 24.56
C HIS A 8 -4.92 -3.98 24.90
N CYS A 9 -4.79 -5.31 25.03
CA CYS A 9 -3.49 -5.95 24.90
C CYS A 9 -2.91 -5.54 23.54
N ARG A 10 -2.05 -4.51 23.52
CA ARG A 10 -1.14 -4.29 22.40
C ARG A 10 -0.28 -5.55 22.34
N LYS A 11 -0.64 -6.49 21.46
CA LYS A 11 0.32 -7.49 21.02
C LYS A 11 1.54 -6.70 20.58
N ASN A 12 2.70 -7.01 21.18
CA ASN A 12 3.95 -6.40 20.77
C ASN A 12 4.06 -6.52 19.24
N SER A 13 4.44 -5.43 18.59
CA SER A 13 4.92 -5.50 17.22
C SER A 13 5.98 -6.60 17.18
N TRP A 14 5.76 -7.63 16.35
CA TRP A 14 6.60 -8.82 16.22
C TRP A 14 8.10 -8.44 16.15
N PRO A 15 9.04 -9.26 16.65
CA PRO A 15 10.47 -8.95 16.59
C PRO A 15 10.96 -8.78 15.13
N PRO A 16 11.86 -7.82 14.82
CA PRO A 16 12.45 -7.62 13.48
C PRO A 16 13.00 -8.90 12.85
N GLU A 17 13.60 -9.75 13.67
CA GLU A 17 14.26 -10.98 13.29
C GLU A 17 13.33 -12.03 12.67
N GLU A 18 12.02 -11.93 12.93
CA GLU A 18 11.04 -12.90 12.41
C GLU A 18 10.79 -12.74 10.90
N TYR A 19 11.03 -11.54 10.37
CA TYR A 19 10.73 -11.21 8.97
C TYR A 19 11.98 -10.92 8.13
N ILE A 20 13.02 -10.36 8.74
CA ILE A 20 14.30 -10.06 8.07
C ILE A 20 15.43 -10.65 8.91
N SER A 21 16.36 -11.34 8.25
CA SER A 21 17.54 -11.87 8.93
C SER A 21 18.46 -10.75 9.47
N LYS A 22 19.11 -10.98 10.61
CA LYS A 22 20.05 -10.00 11.21
C LYS A 22 21.18 -9.61 10.26
N SER A 23 21.67 -10.56 9.45
CA SER A 23 22.72 -10.30 8.45
C SER A 23 22.22 -9.37 7.34
N THR A 24 20.98 -9.51 6.89
CA THR A 24 20.35 -8.57 5.94
C THR A 24 20.22 -7.17 6.53
N LEU A 25 19.80 -7.05 7.80
CA LEU A 25 19.70 -5.74 8.46
C LEU A 25 21.07 -5.06 8.58
N GLN A 26 22.13 -5.80 8.90
CA GLN A 26 23.50 -5.26 8.98
C GLN A 26 24.00 -4.76 7.62
N LEU A 27 23.67 -5.45 6.52
CA LEU A 27 24.03 -4.99 5.18
C LEU A 27 23.34 -3.66 4.81
N PHE A 28 22.17 -3.40 5.38
CA PHE A 28 21.39 -2.18 5.14
C PHE A 28 21.58 -1.10 6.21
N ASP A 29 22.54 -1.26 7.13
CA ASP A 29 22.78 -0.28 8.20
C ASP A 29 23.34 1.07 7.66
N PHE A 30 23.82 1.07 6.42
CA PHE A 30 24.24 2.28 5.73
C PHE A 30 23.06 3.04 5.07
N ASP A 31 23.13 4.38 5.09
CA ASP A 31 22.15 5.30 4.49
C ASP A 31 20.68 5.02 4.89
N SER A 32 20.42 4.51 6.11
CA SER A 32 19.06 4.23 6.58
C SER A 32 18.23 3.37 5.58
N ALA A 33 18.90 2.44 4.90
CA ALA A 33 18.27 1.44 4.03
C ALA A 33 17.55 0.37 4.86
N ALA A 34 17.99 0.14 6.09
CA ALA A 34 17.33 -0.73 7.04
C ALA A 34 16.05 -0.07 7.59
N PRO A 35 14.93 -0.81 7.69
CA PRO A 35 13.71 -0.29 8.29
C PRO A 35 13.87 -0.14 9.82
N PRO A 36 13.32 0.92 10.45
CA PRO A 36 13.31 1.08 11.90
C PRO A 36 12.59 -0.07 12.62
N SER A 37 13.02 -0.39 13.84
CA SER A 37 12.44 -1.50 14.62
C SER A 37 10.96 -1.29 14.96
N GLN A 38 10.51 -0.05 15.09
CA GLN A 38 9.11 0.32 15.39
C GLN A 38 8.22 0.38 14.14
N ALA A 39 8.76 0.20 12.94
CA ALA A 39 7.96 0.22 11.72
C ALA A 39 6.93 -0.92 11.73
N TRP A 40 5.70 -0.64 11.30
CA TRP A 40 4.69 -1.65 11.00
C TRP A 40 5.18 -2.55 9.87
N ARG A 41 4.83 -3.84 9.87
CA ARG A 41 5.43 -4.81 8.94
C ARG A 41 4.43 -5.81 8.42
N ARG A 42 4.64 -6.25 7.18
CA ARG A 42 3.85 -7.32 6.55
C ARG A 42 4.59 -7.96 5.38
N LYS A 43 4.52 -9.29 5.26
CA LYS A 43 5.04 -9.98 4.08
C LYS A 43 4.23 -9.65 2.84
N LEU A 44 4.88 -9.56 1.68
CA LEU A 44 4.23 -9.24 0.41
C LEU A 44 3.21 -10.31 -0.02
N ASN A 45 3.43 -11.57 0.34
CA ASN A 45 2.50 -12.67 0.05
C ASN A 45 1.32 -12.78 1.05
N SER A 46 1.27 -11.92 2.07
CA SER A 46 0.22 -12.02 3.09
C SER A 46 -1.16 -11.79 2.46
N HIS A 47 -2.15 -12.62 2.82
CA HIS A 47 -3.51 -12.50 2.29
C HIS A 47 -4.09 -11.12 2.60
N ALA A 48 -4.46 -10.37 1.56
CA ALA A 48 -5.14 -9.10 1.70
C ALA A 48 -6.65 -9.33 1.75
N SER A 49 -7.19 -9.52 2.95
CA SER A 49 -8.64 -9.69 3.13
C SER A 49 -9.42 -8.49 2.59
N LYS A 50 -10.54 -8.79 1.91
CA LYS A 50 -11.57 -7.78 1.64
C LYS A 50 -12.14 -7.34 2.97
N LEU A 51 -12.25 -6.03 3.18
CA LEU A 51 -12.82 -5.52 4.41
C LEU A 51 -14.31 -5.89 4.46
N LYS A 52 -14.76 -6.34 5.64
CA LYS A 52 -16.16 -6.69 5.86
C LYS A 52 -16.97 -5.41 6.01
N GLU A 53 -17.98 -5.25 5.16
CA GLU A 53 -18.94 -4.15 5.27
C GLU A 53 -19.76 -4.29 6.56
N PHE A 54 -20.12 -3.16 7.18
CA PHE A 54 -21.07 -3.17 8.29
C PHE A 54 -22.45 -3.61 7.80
N SER A 55 -23.08 -4.55 8.51
CA SER A 55 -24.45 -4.98 8.22
C SER A 55 -25.42 -4.29 9.16
N VAL A 56 -26.32 -3.48 8.61
CA VAL A 56 -27.41 -2.83 9.35
C VAL A 56 -28.53 -3.84 9.58
N THR A 57 -28.99 -4.02 10.81
CA THR A 57 -30.17 -4.85 11.11
C THR A 57 -31.46 -4.15 10.68
N PHE A 58 -32.54 -4.90 10.48
CA PHE A 58 -33.83 -4.32 10.07
C PHE A 58 -34.34 -3.23 11.04
N THR A 59 -34.21 -3.47 12.36
CA THR A 59 -34.62 -2.52 13.38
C THR A 59 -33.79 -1.23 13.37
N GLU A 60 -32.48 -1.34 13.13
CA GLU A 60 -31.59 -0.19 12.97
C GLU A 60 -31.93 0.59 11.68
N ALA A 61 -32.24 -0.12 10.60
CA ALA A 61 -32.64 0.50 9.34
C ALA A 61 -33.89 1.39 9.53
N ILE A 62 -34.92 0.89 10.23
CA ILE A 62 -36.12 1.68 10.57
C ILE A 62 -35.76 2.93 11.37
N LYS A 63 -34.92 2.79 12.40
CA LYS A 63 -34.46 3.93 13.23
C LYS A 63 -33.68 4.96 12.41
N MET A 64 -32.98 4.52 11.37
CA MET A 64 -32.13 5.36 10.52
C MET A 64 -32.84 5.95 9.30
N VAL A 65 -34.13 5.64 9.04
CA VAL A 65 -34.87 6.11 7.84
C VAL A 65 -34.81 7.62 7.67
N ARG A 66 -35.01 8.41 8.74
CA ARG A 66 -34.95 9.87 8.67
C ARG A 66 -33.57 10.38 8.23
N LEU A 67 -32.51 9.75 8.72
CA LEU A 67 -31.13 10.05 8.31
C LEU A 67 -30.90 9.64 6.84
N GLY A 68 -31.42 8.47 6.45
CA GLY A 68 -31.34 7.98 5.07
C GLY A 68 -31.98 8.95 4.07
N ILE A 69 -33.18 9.45 4.35
CA ILE A 69 -33.86 10.44 3.49
C ILE A 69 -33.03 11.73 3.38
N ARG A 70 -32.49 12.23 4.50
CA ARG A 70 -31.64 13.43 4.51
C ARG A 70 -30.35 13.25 3.73
N LEU A 71 -29.68 12.09 3.88
CA LEU A 71 -28.47 11.78 3.13
C LEU A 71 -28.79 11.65 1.64
N TRP A 72 -29.92 11.03 1.29
CA TRP A 72 -30.33 10.88 -0.10
C TRP A 72 -30.66 12.23 -0.76
N SER A 73 -31.36 13.13 -0.07
CA SER A 73 -31.61 14.47 -0.59
C SER A 73 -30.30 15.24 -0.79
N TYR A 74 -29.37 15.16 0.16
CA TYR A 74 -28.06 15.78 0.07
C TYR A 74 -27.22 15.24 -1.09
N VAL A 75 -27.15 13.91 -1.26
CA VAL A 75 -26.42 13.28 -2.37
C VAL A 75 -26.99 13.72 -3.71
N ARG A 76 -28.32 13.81 -3.85
CA ARG A 76 -28.96 14.31 -5.08
C ARG A 76 -28.68 15.79 -5.36
N GLU A 77 -28.67 16.61 -4.31
CA GLU A 77 -28.34 18.03 -4.41
C GLU A 77 -26.88 18.23 -4.88
N GLU A 78 -25.91 17.56 -4.25
CA GLU A 78 -24.50 17.60 -4.69
C GLU A 78 -24.34 17.11 -6.15
N ALA A 79 -25.02 16.02 -6.51
CA ALA A 79 -25.01 15.51 -7.87
C ALA A 79 -25.60 16.50 -8.88
N SER A 80 -26.59 17.32 -8.49
CA SER A 80 -27.15 18.38 -9.34
C SER A 80 -26.16 19.51 -9.61
N TYR A 81 -25.22 19.74 -8.69
CA TYR A 81 -24.09 20.66 -8.88
C TYR A 81 -22.89 20.00 -9.58
N GLY A 82 -23.02 18.75 -10.04
CA GLY A 82 -21.93 17.99 -10.66
C GLY A 82 -20.83 17.55 -9.68
N ARG A 83 -21.11 17.56 -8.37
CA ARG A 83 -20.17 17.19 -7.31
C ARG A 83 -20.49 15.79 -6.78
N LYS A 84 -19.46 15.11 -6.25
CA LYS A 84 -19.63 13.84 -5.55
C LYS A 84 -19.73 14.10 -4.05
N ALA A 85 -20.80 13.63 -3.42
CA ALA A 85 -20.98 13.75 -1.99
C ALA A 85 -19.84 13.03 -1.22
N PRO A 86 -19.26 13.65 -0.17
CA PRO A 86 -18.18 13.02 0.61
C PRO A 86 -18.60 11.72 1.30
N ILE A 87 -19.88 11.62 1.68
CA ILE A 87 -20.47 10.42 2.27
C ILE A 87 -21.66 10.04 1.40
N ASP A 88 -21.49 8.99 0.59
CA ASP A 88 -22.53 8.42 -0.24
C ASP A 88 -22.71 6.94 0.09
N PRO A 89 -23.69 6.60 0.95
CA PRO A 89 -23.97 5.20 1.29
C PRO A 89 -24.81 4.49 0.23
N PHE A 90 -25.31 5.20 -0.80
CA PHE A 90 -26.25 4.66 -1.79
C PHE A 90 -25.55 4.23 -3.08
N THR A 91 -24.45 4.89 -3.43
CA THR A 91 -23.64 4.51 -4.59
C THR A 91 -22.60 3.47 -4.17
N ARG A 92 -22.72 2.25 -4.71
CA ARG A 92 -21.74 1.19 -4.46
C ARG A 92 -20.45 1.44 -5.24
N GLU A 93 -19.32 1.48 -4.54
CA GLU A 93 -18.01 1.54 -5.19
C GLU A 93 -17.71 0.24 -5.95
N ARG A 94 -17.09 0.36 -7.13
CA ARG A 94 -16.78 -0.78 -8.01
C ARG A 94 -15.70 -1.70 -7.42
N CYS A 95 -14.75 -1.12 -6.70
CA CYS A 95 -13.66 -1.86 -6.06
C CYS A 95 -13.92 -1.95 -4.56
N LYS A 96 -14.01 -3.18 -4.04
CA LYS A 96 -14.16 -3.39 -2.60
C LYS A 96 -12.85 -3.00 -1.90
N PRO A 97 -12.91 -2.29 -0.76
CA PRO A 97 -11.71 -1.93 -0.04
C PRO A 97 -11.01 -3.19 0.47
N SER A 98 -9.71 -3.30 0.17
CA SER A 98 -8.87 -4.40 0.61
C SER A 98 -7.92 -3.94 1.72
N ALA A 99 -7.51 -4.88 2.56
CA ALA A 99 -6.46 -4.66 3.56
C ALA A 99 -5.04 -4.59 2.95
N SER A 100 -4.90 -4.26 1.65
CA SER A 100 -3.61 -4.12 0.95
C SER A 100 -3.04 -2.71 0.92
N GLN A 101 -3.46 -1.85 1.85
CA GLN A 101 -2.99 -0.46 1.91
C GLN A 101 -1.53 -0.36 2.32
N GLY A 102 -0.95 0.81 2.07
CA GLY A 102 0.37 1.19 2.54
C GLY A 102 0.47 2.69 2.77
N VAL A 103 1.69 3.19 2.89
CA VAL A 103 1.98 4.60 3.22
C VAL A 103 1.70 5.47 1.99
N PRO A 104 0.98 6.61 2.16
CA PRO A 104 0.69 7.50 1.05
C PRO A 104 1.94 8.24 0.57
N LEU A 105 1.98 8.46 -0.75
CA LEU A 105 2.96 9.23 -1.49
C LEU A 105 2.43 10.63 -1.77
N GLY A 106 3.29 11.64 -1.65
CA GLY A 106 2.96 13.02 -1.94
C GLY A 106 3.04 13.93 -0.71
N GLY A 107 3.06 15.23 -0.99
CA GLY A 107 3.08 16.29 0.02
C GLY A 107 1.68 16.69 0.50
N MET A 108 1.67 17.58 1.47
CA MET A 108 0.48 18.23 1.99
C MET A 108 -0.19 19.10 0.93
N GLY A 109 -1.45 18.82 0.64
CA GLY A 109 -2.27 19.61 -0.31
C GLY A 109 -2.02 19.30 -1.78
N SER A 110 -1.02 18.47 -2.12
CA SER A 110 -0.74 18.08 -3.51
C SER A 110 -1.62 16.95 -4.05
N GLY A 111 -2.45 16.37 -3.18
CA GLY A 111 -3.01 15.04 -3.40
C GLY A 111 -2.01 13.93 -3.11
N SER A 112 -2.49 12.68 -3.08
CA SER A 112 -1.66 11.52 -2.71
C SER A 112 -1.93 10.27 -3.53
N ILE A 113 -0.94 9.37 -3.59
CA ILE A 113 -1.05 8.04 -4.18
C ILE A 113 -0.60 7.02 -3.14
N SER A 114 -1.40 6.02 -2.82
CA SER A 114 -0.94 4.97 -1.91
C SER A 114 -0.21 3.87 -2.66
N ARG A 115 0.97 3.47 -2.18
CA ARG A 115 1.59 2.22 -2.60
C ARG A 115 1.25 1.14 -1.58
N GLY A 116 0.50 0.13 -2.02
CA GLY A 116 0.10 -1.00 -1.20
C GLY A 116 1.29 -1.82 -0.73
N PHE A 117 1.12 -2.58 0.36
CA PHE A 117 2.21 -3.40 0.90
C PHE A 117 2.68 -4.50 -0.07
N ARG A 118 1.89 -4.84 -1.10
CA ARG A 118 2.27 -5.78 -2.17
C ARG A 118 2.95 -5.09 -3.36
N GLY A 119 3.16 -3.77 -3.30
CA GLY A 119 3.88 -3.00 -4.30
C GLY A 119 3.01 -2.28 -5.32
N GLU A 120 1.69 -2.50 -5.33
CA GLU A 120 0.76 -1.88 -6.27
C GLU A 120 0.49 -0.40 -5.94
N PHE A 121 0.43 0.46 -6.95
CA PHE A 121 -0.03 1.84 -6.78
C PHE A 121 -1.55 1.89 -6.90
N LYS A 122 -2.23 2.41 -5.87
CA LYS A 122 -3.69 2.45 -5.72
C LYS A 122 -4.12 3.63 -4.87
N HIS A 123 -5.43 3.88 -4.76
CA HIS A 123 -5.98 4.97 -3.94
C HIS A 123 -5.40 6.32 -4.36
N PHE A 124 -5.59 6.67 -5.63
CA PHE A 124 -5.18 7.95 -6.18
C PHE A 124 -6.16 9.01 -5.70
N GLN A 125 -5.67 9.92 -4.87
CA GLN A 125 -6.36 11.08 -4.32
C GLN A 125 -5.72 12.35 -4.88
N ILE A 126 -5.51 12.39 -6.19
CA ILE A 126 -4.90 13.54 -6.89
C ILE A 126 -5.95 14.64 -7.08
N LEU A 127 -7.19 14.25 -7.42
CA LEU A 127 -8.30 15.16 -7.59
C LEU A 127 -9.02 15.35 -6.25
N PRO A 128 -9.08 16.57 -5.68
CA PRO A 128 -9.74 16.83 -4.40
C PRO A 128 -11.18 16.32 -4.38
N GLY A 129 -11.55 15.65 -3.29
CA GLY A 129 -12.91 15.09 -3.11
C GLY A 129 -13.16 13.77 -3.86
N THR A 130 -12.19 13.24 -4.59
CA THR A 130 -12.30 11.92 -5.24
C THR A 130 -11.15 11.00 -4.86
N CYS A 131 -11.43 9.71 -4.86
CA CYS A 131 -10.43 8.68 -4.60
C CYS A 131 -10.64 7.54 -5.61
N GLU A 132 -9.65 7.32 -6.47
CA GLU A 132 -9.63 6.16 -7.36
C GLU A 132 -8.96 5.00 -6.60
N THR A 133 -9.78 4.13 -6.01
CA THR A 133 -9.33 3.04 -5.14
C THR A 133 -8.62 1.90 -5.88
N SER A 134 -8.90 1.76 -7.18
CA SER A 134 -8.39 0.68 -8.03
C SER A 134 -6.88 0.76 -8.20
N PRO A 135 -6.17 -0.39 -8.21
CA PRO A 135 -4.75 -0.39 -8.55
C PRO A 135 -4.53 -0.14 -10.05
N ILE A 136 -3.49 0.63 -10.37
CA ILE A 136 -3.00 0.81 -11.75
C ILE A 136 -1.83 -0.15 -11.97
N MET A 137 -2.10 -1.30 -12.58
CA MET A 137 -1.11 -2.40 -12.69
C MET A 137 0.11 -2.07 -13.55
N ALA A 138 0.02 -1.07 -14.43
CA ALA A 138 1.14 -0.59 -15.22
C ALA A 138 2.20 0.14 -14.38
N ASN A 139 1.82 0.70 -13.22
CA ASN A 139 2.72 1.42 -12.34
C ASN A 139 3.42 0.39 -11.45
N GLN A 140 4.66 0.04 -11.77
CA GLN A 140 5.44 -0.94 -11.03
C GLN A 140 6.93 -0.59 -11.07
N PHE A 141 7.67 -1.20 -10.16
CA PHE A 141 9.12 -1.33 -10.30
C PHE A 141 9.45 -2.76 -10.73
N SER A 142 10.44 -2.89 -11.61
CA SER A 142 10.93 -4.18 -12.10
C SER A 142 12.43 -4.23 -11.97
N ILE A 143 12.97 -5.42 -11.77
CA ILE A 143 14.41 -5.66 -11.70
C ILE A 143 14.83 -6.62 -12.79
N PHE A 144 15.98 -6.33 -13.41
CA PHE A 144 16.67 -7.21 -14.32
C PHE A 144 18.08 -7.46 -13.78
N ILE A 145 18.49 -8.73 -13.74
CA ILE A 145 19.78 -9.16 -13.20
C ILE A 145 20.43 -10.04 -14.26
N SER A 146 21.68 -9.74 -14.61
CA SER A 146 22.51 -10.55 -15.48
C SER A 146 23.88 -10.71 -14.83
N ARG A 147 24.30 -11.95 -14.59
CA ARG A 147 25.64 -12.26 -14.08
C ARG A 147 26.60 -12.51 -15.24
N ASP A 148 27.89 -12.32 -14.98
CA ASP A 148 28.94 -12.61 -15.95
C ASP A 148 28.89 -14.08 -16.39
N GLY A 149 29.12 -14.31 -17.68
CA GLY A 149 28.98 -15.63 -18.30
C GLY A 149 27.54 -16.00 -18.70
N GLY A 150 26.54 -15.13 -18.48
CA GLY A 150 25.18 -15.27 -19.04
C GLY A 150 24.32 -16.42 -18.51
N ASN A 151 24.88 -17.24 -17.61
CA ASN A 151 24.27 -18.48 -17.11
C ASN A 151 23.08 -18.25 -16.15
N LYS A 152 22.97 -17.07 -15.54
CA LYS A 152 21.84 -16.69 -14.67
C LYS A 152 21.32 -15.32 -15.09
N LYS A 153 20.07 -15.28 -15.57
CA LYS A 153 19.33 -14.06 -15.87
C LYS A 153 17.99 -14.08 -15.16
N TYR A 154 17.69 -13.03 -14.41
CA TYR A 154 16.41 -12.86 -13.75
C TYR A 154 15.74 -11.59 -14.26
N ALA A 155 14.45 -11.67 -14.54
CA ALA A 155 13.61 -10.53 -14.84
C ALA A 155 12.32 -10.70 -14.05
N SER A 156 12.02 -9.75 -13.16
CA SER A 156 10.82 -9.82 -12.35
C SER A 156 10.25 -8.45 -12.03
N VAL A 157 8.93 -8.35 -12.04
CA VAL A 157 8.20 -7.25 -11.42
C VAL A 157 8.34 -7.40 -9.90
N LEU A 158 8.66 -6.31 -9.21
CA LEU A 158 8.88 -6.29 -7.76
C LEU A 158 7.55 -6.21 -6.97
N SER A 159 6.59 -7.03 -7.38
CA SER A 159 5.27 -7.16 -6.81
C SER A 159 4.76 -8.59 -7.02
N PRO A 160 4.06 -9.20 -6.05
CA PRO A 160 3.48 -10.53 -6.21
C PRO A 160 2.47 -10.56 -7.36
N GLY A 161 2.49 -11.59 -8.20
CA GLY A 161 1.62 -11.68 -9.39
C GLY A 161 0.12 -11.86 -9.13
N GLU A 162 -0.32 -11.94 -7.88
CA GLU A 162 -1.72 -12.23 -7.51
C GLU A 162 -2.52 -10.95 -7.22
N HIS A 163 -2.72 -10.10 -8.23
CA HIS A 163 -3.54 -8.89 -8.07
C HIS A 163 -4.94 -9.02 -8.67
N GLU A 164 -5.92 -8.37 -8.05
CA GLU A 164 -7.30 -8.27 -8.58
C GLU A 164 -7.33 -7.36 -9.83
N GLY A 165 -6.86 -7.86 -10.96
CA GLY A 165 -6.71 -7.08 -12.19
C GLY A 165 -5.88 -7.76 -13.27
N LEU A 166 -4.90 -8.56 -12.87
CA LEU A 166 -4.09 -9.36 -13.80
C LEU A 166 -4.96 -10.40 -14.53
N GLY A 167 -4.77 -10.53 -15.83
CA GLY A 167 -5.46 -11.48 -16.70
C GLY A 167 -6.82 -11.02 -17.22
N LYS A 168 -7.21 -9.75 -17.03
CA LYS A 168 -8.44 -9.21 -17.61
C LYS A 168 -8.26 -8.90 -19.09
N VAL A 169 -9.35 -8.96 -19.87
CA VAL A 169 -9.37 -8.71 -21.33
C VAL A 169 -8.80 -7.32 -21.72
N SER A 170 -8.77 -6.37 -20.77
CA SER A 170 -8.17 -5.04 -20.93
C SER A 170 -6.68 -4.97 -20.57
N ASP A 171 -6.00 -6.10 -20.32
CA ASP A 171 -4.55 -6.09 -20.09
C ASP A 171 -3.83 -5.80 -21.41
N HIS A 172 -3.38 -4.56 -21.56
CA HIS A 172 -2.60 -4.04 -22.68
C HIS A 172 -1.17 -4.63 -22.72
N GLY A 173 -1.04 -5.96 -22.67
CA GLY A 173 0.26 -6.67 -22.63
C GLY A 173 0.89 -6.77 -21.24
N ILE A 174 0.28 -6.24 -20.18
CA ILE A 174 0.79 -6.31 -18.80
C ILE A 174 0.92 -7.76 -18.31
N SER A 175 0.04 -8.64 -18.78
CA SER A 175 0.09 -10.08 -18.49
C SER A 175 1.37 -10.77 -18.98
N SER A 176 2.09 -10.17 -19.94
CA SER A 176 3.37 -10.70 -20.45
C SER A 176 4.57 -10.35 -19.56
N TRP A 177 4.41 -9.47 -18.57
CA TRP A 177 5.51 -9.08 -17.69
C TRP A 177 5.88 -10.24 -16.75
N GLY A 178 7.13 -10.25 -16.28
CA GLY A 178 7.64 -11.29 -15.38
C GLY A 178 7.09 -11.17 -13.96
N TRP A 179 5.84 -11.55 -13.71
CA TRP A 179 5.20 -11.53 -12.38
C TRP A 179 5.65 -12.70 -11.49
N ASN A 180 6.97 -12.87 -11.35
CA ASN A 180 7.60 -14.07 -10.78
C ASN A 180 7.91 -13.95 -9.28
N LEU A 181 7.61 -12.81 -8.66
CA LEU A 181 7.91 -12.59 -7.24
C LEU A 181 6.90 -13.35 -6.36
N SER A 182 7.38 -14.29 -5.53
CA SER A 182 6.51 -14.99 -4.58
C SER A 182 6.08 -14.08 -3.42
N GLY A 183 7.00 -13.22 -2.96
CA GLY A 183 6.81 -12.33 -1.82
C GLY A 183 6.94 -13.03 -0.46
N GLN A 184 7.38 -14.28 -0.41
CA GLN A 184 7.59 -15.05 0.83
C GLN A 184 8.80 -14.55 1.64
N HIS A 185 9.84 -14.10 0.93
CA HIS A 185 11.06 -13.53 1.50
C HIS A 185 11.14 -12.01 1.28
N SER A 186 9.99 -11.39 0.98
CA SER A 186 9.88 -9.95 0.82
C SER A 186 8.95 -9.37 1.89
N THR A 187 9.41 -8.33 2.57
CA THR A 187 8.68 -7.68 3.66
C THR A 187 8.53 -6.18 3.41
N TYR A 188 7.31 -5.69 3.57
CA TYR A 188 7.00 -4.28 3.56
C TYR A 188 6.99 -3.73 4.99
N HIS A 189 7.55 -2.54 5.17
CA HIS A 189 7.68 -1.82 6.43
C HIS A 189 7.12 -0.41 6.27
N ALA A 190 6.41 0.09 7.28
CA ALA A 190 5.80 1.41 7.27
C ALA A 190 6.05 2.17 8.57
N LEU A 191 6.60 3.37 8.42
CA LEU A 191 6.67 4.37 9.48
C LEU A 191 6.60 5.75 8.82
N PHE A 192 5.37 6.24 8.61
CA PHE A 192 5.11 7.51 7.92
C PHE A 192 6.04 8.63 8.44
N PRO A 193 6.66 9.42 7.56
CA PRO A 193 6.41 9.55 6.11
C PRO A 193 7.23 8.60 5.22
N ARG A 194 7.81 7.55 5.80
CA ARG A 194 8.65 6.60 5.10
C ARG A 194 8.05 5.19 5.07
N ALA A 195 8.42 4.45 4.05
CA ALA A 195 8.17 3.02 3.97
C ALA A 195 9.38 2.32 3.34
N TRP A 196 9.52 1.03 3.60
CA TRP A 196 10.57 0.21 3.02
C TRP A 196 9.97 -1.07 2.47
N THR A 197 10.44 -1.51 1.31
CA THR A 197 10.21 -2.87 0.84
C THR A 197 11.55 -3.57 0.75
N VAL A 198 11.75 -4.58 1.57
CA VAL A 198 12.96 -5.41 1.59
C VAL A 198 12.66 -6.69 0.84
N TYR A 199 13.48 -6.97 -0.17
CA TYR A 199 13.50 -8.21 -0.94
C TYR A 199 14.77 -8.97 -0.53
N ASP A 200 14.62 -10.02 0.27
CA ASP A 200 15.73 -10.82 0.81
C ASP A 200 15.85 -12.11 -0.01
N GLY A 201 16.69 -12.10 -1.04
CA GLY A 201 16.89 -13.27 -1.92
C GLY A 201 15.80 -13.46 -2.99
N GLU A 202 15.06 -12.41 -3.36
CA GLU A 202 14.07 -12.45 -4.44
C GLU A 202 14.28 -11.27 -5.41
N PRO A 203 14.31 -11.48 -6.75
CA PRO A 203 14.18 -12.76 -7.46
C PRO A 203 15.48 -13.58 -7.54
N ASP A 204 16.63 -13.03 -7.15
CA ASP A 204 17.92 -13.72 -7.10
C ASP A 204 18.29 -14.03 -5.64
N PRO A 205 18.49 -15.30 -5.24
CA PRO A 205 18.87 -15.68 -3.87
C PRO A 205 20.16 -15.03 -3.35
N GLU A 206 21.05 -14.61 -4.25
CA GLU A 206 22.33 -13.97 -3.92
C GLU A 206 22.22 -12.44 -3.77
N LEU A 207 21.02 -11.88 -3.97
CA LEU A 207 20.77 -10.45 -3.96
C LEU A 207 19.84 -10.04 -2.82
N LYS A 208 20.19 -8.94 -2.16
CA LYS A 208 19.34 -8.27 -1.18
C LYS A 208 19.06 -6.86 -1.66
N VAL A 209 17.79 -6.49 -1.73
CA VAL A 209 17.36 -5.18 -2.20
C VAL A 209 16.48 -4.52 -1.16
N SER A 210 16.78 -3.28 -0.81
CA SER A 210 15.89 -2.42 -0.02
C SER A 210 15.41 -1.27 -0.90
N CYS A 211 14.09 -1.09 -0.98
CA CYS A 211 13.45 0.05 -1.60
C CYS A 211 12.89 0.95 -0.49
N ARG A 212 13.54 2.09 -0.25
CA ARG A 212 13.06 3.11 0.70
C ARG A 212 12.23 4.15 -0.03
N GLN A 213 10.97 4.25 0.34
CA GLN A 213 9.99 5.21 -0.12
C GLN A 213 9.90 6.39 0.86
N ILE A 214 9.91 7.63 0.35
CA ILE A 214 9.91 8.85 1.15
C ILE A 214 8.91 9.84 0.57
N SER A 215 7.97 10.29 1.41
CA SER A 215 7.08 11.42 1.11
C SER A 215 7.62 12.69 1.79
N PRO A 216 7.52 13.87 1.15
CA PRO A 216 7.96 15.13 1.72
C PRO A 216 6.97 15.56 2.81
N PHE A 217 7.26 15.19 4.06
CA PHE A 217 6.49 15.62 5.23
C PHE A 217 7.48 15.99 6.34
N ILE A 218 7.88 17.25 6.34
CA ILE A 218 8.95 17.81 7.16
C ILE A 218 8.31 18.82 8.13
N PRO A 219 8.34 18.55 9.45
CA PRO A 219 7.83 19.48 10.44
C PRO A 219 8.43 20.88 10.27
N HIS A 220 7.58 21.90 10.33
CA HIS A 220 7.94 23.32 10.19
C HIS A 220 8.44 23.77 8.81
N ASP A 221 8.44 22.91 7.79
CA ASP A 221 8.72 23.28 6.40
C ASP A 221 7.49 23.07 5.52
N TYR A 222 6.74 24.14 5.29
CA TYR A 222 5.51 24.11 4.48
C TYR A 222 5.79 24.09 2.98
N ARG A 223 6.98 24.53 2.54
CA ARG A 223 7.31 24.63 1.12
C ARG A 223 7.63 23.25 0.58
N GLU A 224 8.65 22.60 1.14
CA GLU A 224 9.05 21.27 0.69
C GLU A 224 7.97 20.24 1.00
N SER A 225 7.29 20.36 2.15
CA SER A 225 6.19 19.46 2.49
C SER A 225 4.97 19.59 1.58
N SER A 226 4.85 20.64 0.78
CA SER A 226 3.73 20.80 -0.16
C SER A 226 4.01 20.24 -1.57
N LEU A 227 5.23 19.73 -1.80
CA LEU A 227 5.63 19.29 -3.14
C LEU A 227 4.85 18.03 -3.58
N PRO A 228 4.36 18.00 -4.83
CA PRO A 228 3.71 16.83 -5.42
C PRO A 228 4.75 15.76 -5.83
N THR A 229 5.60 15.33 -4.89
CA THR A 229 6.73 14.42 -5.17
C THR A 229 6.84 13.28 -4.17
N SER A 230 7.56 12.25 -4.56
CA SER A 230 7.96 11.09 -3.75
C SER A 230 9.31 10.60 -4.23
N VAL A 231 10.14 10.13 -3.30
CA VAL A 231 11.46 9.58 -3.61
C VAL A 231 11.48 8.08 -3.32
N PHE A 232 12.06 7.31 -4.24
CA PHE A 232 12.36 5.89 -4.06
C PHE A 232 13.88 5.70 -4.14
N VAL A 233 14.48 5.31 -3.01
CA VAL A 233 15.91 5.04 -2.91
C VAL A 233 16.11 3.53 -2.88
N TYR A 234 16.84 3.00 -3.86
CA TYR A 234 17.17 1.59 -3.94
C TYR A 234 18.58 1.35 -3.41
N THR A 235 18.70 0.46 -2.43
CA THR A 235 19.98 -0.07 -1.95
C THR A 235 20.07 -1.52 -2.35
N VAL A 236 21.17 -1.90 -3.00
CA VAL A 236 21.40 -3.23 -3.52
C VAL A 236 22.68 -3.77 -2.89
N CYS A 237 22.57 -4.93 -2.24
CA CYS A 237 23.69 -5.64 -1.65
C CYS A 237 23.80 -7.02 -2.30
N ILE A 238 25.00 -7.35 -2.73
CA ILE A 238 25.33 -8.65 -3.31
C ILE A 238 26.07 -9.44 -2.22
N LEU A 239 25.65 -10.69 -2.00
CA LEU A 239 26.34 -11.64 -1.12
C LEU A 239 27.56 -12.26 -1.80
#